data_AF-A0A4Y9J561-F1
#
_entry.id   AF-A0A4Y9J561-F1
#
_cell.length_a   1.000
_cell.length_b   1.000
_cell.length_c   1.000
_cell.angle_alpha   90.00
_cell.angle_beta   90.00
_cell.angle_gamma   90.00
#
_symmetry.space_group_name_H-M   'P 1'
#
loop_
_entity.id
_entity.type
_entity.pdbx_description
1 polymer ?
#
loop_
_entity_poly.entity_id
_entity_poly.type
_entity_poly.pdbx_seq_one_letter_code
_entity_poly.pdbx_strand_id
1 'polypeptide(L)'
;MKKKNWLMMIGIICLIGGGVMVSQWQSEQFSLNGTIQNSPKEKQLEYLKAHEQEMFEYVHKRFPKIESVQWDWSTLRVGGVSNGLFITSYNLAIRGKFNHIEDTWIGIDFHLEKETDMPNIDKKGMNHDPSILKEGIWIPYE
;
A
#
# COMPACT_ATOMS: atom_id res chain seq x y z
N MET A 1 9.61 -54.29 -32.47
CA MET A 1 9.23 -52.97 -33.03
C MET A 1 8.89 -52.04 -31.87
N LYS A 2 9.36 -50.80 -31.97
CA LYS A 2 9.53 -49.80 -30.91
C LYS A 2 8.20 -49.28 -30.35
N LYS A 3 8.08 -49.11 -29.02
CA LYS A 3 7.52 -47.89 -28.41
C LYS A 3 8.33 -47.54 -27.15
N LYS A 4 8.81 -46.31 -27.13
CA LYS A 4 9.87 -45.78 -26.25
C LYS A 4 9.27 -45.33 -24.92
N ASN A 5 9.85 -45.77 -23.81
CA ASN A 5 9.61 -45.21 -22.49
C ASN A 5 10.37 -43.87 -22.39
N TRP A 6 9.64 -42.74 -22.35
CA TRP A 6 10.25 -41.43 -22.14
C TRP A 6 10.27 -41.13 -20.65
N LEU A 7 11.43 -41.32 -20.04
CA LEU A 7 11.83 -40.68 -18.80
C LEU A 7 13.25 -40.15 -19.01
N MET A 8 13.37 -38.83 -19.18
CA MET A 8 14.60 -38.09 -18.87
C MET A 8 14.20 -36.73 -18.30
N MET A 9 14.71 -36.49 -17.09
CA MET A 9 14.64 -35.30 -16.25
C MET A 9 15.52 -34.15 -16.77
N ILE A 10 15.41 -33.02 -16.05
CA ILE A 10 16.33 -31.84 -15.92
C ILE A 10 15.94 -30.70 -16.86
N GLY A 11 15.70 -29.44 -16.45
CA GLY A 11 15.85 -28.72 -15.17
C GLY A 11 15.91 -27.19 -15.48
N ILE A 12 15.81 -26.34 -14.45
CA ILE A 12 15.82 -24.83 -14.41
C ILE A 12 14.39 -24.24 -14.37
N ILE A 13 13.80 -23.92 -13.20
CA ILE A 13 14.11 -22.90 -12.16
C ILE A 13 14.06 -21.45 -12.69
N CYS A 14 12.95 -20.77 -12.39
CA CYS A 14 12.95 -19.40 -11.87
C CYS A 14 12.00 -19.35 -10.66
N LEU A 15 12.56 -19.69 -9.49
CA LEU A 15 12.15 -19.10 -8.22
C LEU A 15 12.85 -17.74 -8.10
N ILE A 16 12.22 -16.83 -7.33
CA ILE A 16 12.72 -15.54 -6.80
C ILE A 16 12.33 -14.32 -7.68
N GLY A 17 11.73 -13.25 -7.13
CA GLY A 17 11.65 -12.85 -5.72
C GLY A 17 10.29 -12.31 -5.31
N GLY A 18 9.84 -12.48 -4.07
CA GLY A 18 10.47 -13.01 -2.86
C GLY A 18 9.59 -12.61 -1.67
N GLY A 19 9.58 -13.23 -0.51
CA GLY A 19 10.14 -14.46 0.01
C GLY A 19 9.36 -14.74 1.30
N VAL A 20 9.12 -16.01 1.63
CA VAL A 20 8.59 -16.40 2.93
C VAL A 20 9.68 -16.14 3.95
N MET A 21 9.50 -15.13 4.79
CA MET A 21 10.27 -14.95 6.03
C MET A 21 9.28 -14.92 7.19
N VAL A 22 8.92 -16.10 7.69
CA VAL A 22 8.41 -16.25 9.04
C VAL A 22 9.59 -16.06 9.98
N SER A 23 9.62 -14.93 10.67
CA SER A 23 10.32 -14.80 11.94
C SER A 23 9.52 -13.90 12.85
N GLN A 24 9.02 -14.53 13.93
CA GLN A 24 8.35 -14.00 15.11
C GLN A 24 9.08 -12.80 15.75
N TRP A 25 8.44 -12.23 16.78
CA TRP A 25 8.89 -11.19 17.74
C TRP A 25 8.49 -9.75 17.33
N GLN A 26 7.46 -9.08 17.84
CA GLN A 26 6.51 -9.30 18.93
C GLN A 26 5.23 -8.49 18.65
N SER A 27 4.07 -9.14 18.66
CA SER A 27 2.97 -8.68 19.50
C SER A 27 2.07 -9.89 19.74
N GLU A 28 2.39 -10.65 20.78
CA GLU A 28 1.44 -11.60 21.35
C GLU A 28 0.29 -10.80 21.98
N GLN A 29 -0.73 -10.47 21.17
CA GLN A 29 -2.02 -10.08 21.70
C GLN A 29 -2.78 -11.36 22.02
N PHE A 30 -2.62 -11.83 23.25
CA PHE A 30 -3.43 -12.90 23.83
C PHE A 30 -4.92 -12.59 23.62
N SER A 31 -5.60 -13.38 22.77
CA SER A 31 -7.05 -13.42 22.68
C SER A 31 -7.53 -14.66 23.43
N LEU A 32 -8.27 -14.46 24.51
CA LEU A 32 -8.80 -15.55 25.36
C LEU A 32 -9.84 -16.45 24.65
N ASN A 33 -10.16 -16.25 23.36
CA ASN A 33 -11.21 -16.99 22.65
C ASN A 33 -10.82 -17.51 21.24
N GLY A 34 -9.54 -17.69 20.92
CA GLY A 34 -9.12 -18.45 19.73
C GLY A 34 -9.30 -17.76 18.37
N THR A 35 -9.68 -16.47 18.33
CA THR A 35 -9.66 -15.64 17.12
C THR A 35 -8.36 -14.85 17.07
N ILE A 36 -7.58 -15.05 15.99
CA ILE A 36 -6.41 -14.22 15.68
C ILE A 36 -6.92 -12.81 15.43
N GLN A 37 -6.61 -11.86 16.31
CA GLN A 37 -6.96 -10.46 16.08
C GLN A 37 -5.92 -9.84 15.15
N ASN A 38 -6.36 -9.40 13.96
CA ASN A 38 -5.54 -8.57 13.07
C ASN A 38 -5.02 -7.35 13.84
N SER A 39 -3.75 -7.02 13.65
CA SER A 39 -3.14 -5.79 14.12
C SER A 39 -3.92 -4.56 13.60
N PRO A 40 -3.88 -3.41 14.29
CA PRO A 40 -4.54 -2.20 13.81
C PRO A 40 -4.15 -1.83 12.37
N LYS A 41 -2.87 -1.99 12.01
CA LYS A 41 -2.36 -1.71 10.66
C LYS A 41 -2.94 -2.64 9.59
N GLU A 42 -3.15 -3.92 9.90
CA GLU A 42 -3.79 -4.86 8.98
C GLU A 42 -5.25 -4.48 8.74
N LYS A 43 -5.99 -4.10 9.80
CA LYS A 43 -7.37 -3.62 9.65
C LYS A 43 -7.45 -2.33 8.82
N GLN A 44 -6.53 -1.39 9.06
CA GLN A 44 -6.40 -0.18 8.25
C GLN A 44 -6.14 -0.51 6.78
N LEU A 45 -5.23 -1.47 6.49
CA LEU A 45 -4.95 -1.91 5.13
C LEU A 45 -6.18 -2.53 4.45
N GLU A 46 -6.89 -3.42 5.15
CA GLU A 46 -8.12 -4.05 4.66
C GLU A 46 -9.19 -2.99 4.34
N TYR A 47 -9.32 -1.97 5.19
CA TYR A 47 -10.23 -0.85 4.93
C TYR A 47 -9.87 -0.11 3.64
N LEU A 48 -8.59 0.24 3.43
CA LEU A 48 -8.17 0.96 2.21
C LEU A 48 -8.43 0.13 0.95
N LYS A 49 -8.17 -1.18 0.99
CA LYS A 49 -8.49 -2.09 -0.13
C LYS A 49 -9.99 -2.12 -0.42
N ALA A 50 -10.83 -2.13 0.62
CA ALA A 50 -12.27 -2.10 0.45
C ALA A 50 -12.79 -0.77 -0.13
N HIS A 51 -12.06 0.33 0.05
CA HIS A 51 -12.42 1.68 -0.42
C HIS A 51 -11.54 2.13 -1.60
N GLU A 52 -10.89 1.20 -2.31
CA GLU A 52 -9.98 1.51 -3.43
C GLU A 52 -10.67 2.35 -4.52
N GLN A 53 -11.91 2.02 -4.85
CA GLN A 53 -12.70 2.76 -5.84
C GLN A 53 -12.97 4.20 -5.38
N GLU A 54 -13.36 4.43 -4.13
CA GLU A 54 -13.63 5.78 -3.61
C GLU A 54 -12.36 6.63 -3.51
N MET A 55 -11.22 6.01 -3.23
CA MET A 55 -9.92 6.68 -3.32
C MET A 55 -9.60 7.07 -4.76
N PHE A 56 -9.83 6.17 -5.73
CA PHE A 56 -9.63 6.48 -7.15
C PHE A 56 -10.56 7.59 -7.65
N GLU A 57 -11.86 7.54 -7.33
CA GLU A 57 -12.84 8.57 -7.73
C GLU A 57 -12.43 9.96 -7.22
N TYR A 58 -11.88 10.04 -6.01
CA TYR A 58 -11.36 11.28 -5.47
C TYR A 58 -10.13 11.79 -6.22
N VAL A 59 -9.18 10.92 -6.55
CA VAL A 59 -8.04 11.26 -7.38
C VAL A 59 -8.52 11.74 -8.75
N HIS A 60 -9.38 10.99 -9.42
CA HIS A 60 -9.86 11.29 -10.76
C HIS A 60 -10.65 12.61 -10.81
N LYS A 61 -11.47 12.89 -9.79
CA LYS A 61 -12.18 14.17 -9.67
C LYS A 61 -11.23 15.37 -9.64
N ARG A 62 -10.05 15.20 -9.04
CA ARG A 62 -9.07 16.27 -8.81
C ARG A 62 -8.05 16.35 -9.95
N PHE A 63 -7.72 15.21 -10.55
CA PHE A 63 -6.77 15.03 -11.64
C PHE A 63 -7.41 14.18 -12.75
N PRO A 64 -8.26 14.75 -13.61
CA PRO A 64 -9.04 13.98 -14.60
C PRO A 64 -8.20 13.21 -15.63
N LYS A 65 -6.93 13.60 -15.83
CA LYS A 65 -5.97 12.88 -16.69
C LYS A 65 -5.43 11.60 -16.05
N ILE A 66 -5.64 11.39 -14.76
CA ILE A 66 -5.34 10.13 -14.09
C ILE A 66 -6.54 9.20 -14.28
N GLU A 67 -6.38 8.23 -15.18
CA GLU A 67 -7.42 7.28 -15.57
C GLU A 67 -7.34 5.97 -14.78
N SER A 68 -6.20 5.68 -14.15
CA SER A 68 -6.02 4.53 -13.24
C SER A 68 -4.98 4.81 -12.19
N VAL A 69 -5.11 4.18 -11.02
CA VAL A 69 -4.10 4.21 -9.95
C VAL A 69 -3.76 2.77 -9.57
N GLN A 70 -2.47 2.49 -9.39
CA GLN A 70 -1.92 1.23 -8.93
C GLN A 70 -1.33 1.46 -7.54
N TRP A 71 -2.11 1.21 -6.49
CA TRP A 71 -1.68 1.38 -5.11
C TRP A 71 -0.64 0.33 -4.72
N ASP A 72 0.46 0.79 -4.12
CA ASP A 72 1.45 -0.09 -3.50
C ASP A 72 1.10 -0.27 -2.02
N TRP A 73 0.33 -1.31 -1.73
CA TRP A 73 -0.11 -1.70 -0.39
C TRP A 73 1.04 -1.89 0.61
N SER A 74 2.26 -2.19 0.13
CA SER A 74 3.43 -2.35 1.00
C SER A 74 3.91 -1.00 1.58
N THR A 75 3.55 0.11 0.94
CA THR A 75 3.93 1.46 1.36
C THR A 75 3.06 2.04 2.47
N LEU A 76 2.03 1.31 2.92
CA LEU A 76 1.16 1.76 4.00
C LEU A 76 2.00 2.12 5.23
N ARG A 77 1.87 3.37 5.65
CA ARG A 77 2.55 3.92 6.82
C ARG A 77 1.58 4.73 7.65
N VAL A 78 1.66 4.58 8.96
CA VAL A 78 1.08 5.52 9.92
C VAL A 78 2.24 6.26 10.59
N GLY A 79 2.23 7.58 10.55
CA GLY A 79 3.29 8.42 11.11
C GLY A 79 2.72 9.48 12.02
N GLY A 80 3.33 9.68 13.19
CA GLY A 80 2.95 10.76 14.09
C GLY A 80 3.19 12.13 13.46
N VAL A 81 2.20 13.01 13.57
CA VAL A 81 2.28 14.43 13.23
C VAL A 81 2.58 15.18 14.52
N SER A 82 3.68 15.93 14.53
CA SER A 82 4.17 16.62 15.71
C SER A 82 4.10 18.14 15.57
N ASN A 83 3.86 18.83 16.69
CA ASN A 83 4.01 20.28 16.80
C ASN A 83 5.41 20.72 17.25
N GLY A 84 6.41 19.82 17.20
CA GLY A 84 7.79 20.05 17.63
C GLY A 84 8.09 19.61 19.06
N LEU A 85 7.08 19.48 19.93
CA LEU A 85 7.26 18.99 21.31
C LEU A 85 6.52 17.68 21.57
N PHE A 86 5.31 17.54 21.04
CA PHE A 86 4.49 16.34 21.20
C PHE A 86 3.96 15.84 19.85
N ILE A 87 3.63 14.55 19.78
CA ILE A 87 2.79 14.02 18.71
C ILE A 87 1.36 14.43 19.04
N THR A 88 0.72 15.17 18.13
CA THR A 88 -0.63 15.70 18.31
C THR A 88 -1.68 14.92 17.53
N SER A 89 -1.27 14.18 16.51
CA SER A 89 -2.12 13.32 15.70
C SER A 89 -1.27 12.34 14.89
N TYR A 90 -1.90 11.56 14.02
CA TYR A 90 -1.23 10.63 13.12
C TYR A 90 -1.72 10.84 11.69
N ASN A 91 -0.86 10.52 10.73
CA ASN A 91 -1.20 10.48 9.31
C ASN A 91 -0.99 9.07 8.80
N LEU A 92 -2.05 8.45 8.31
CA LEU A 92 -1.96 7.25 7.51
C LEU A 92 -1.75 7.67 6.05
N ALA A 93 -0.75 7.10 5.39
CA ALA A 93 -0.47 7.33 3.98
C ALA A 93 -0.22 6.03 3.24
N ILE A 94 -0.68 5.98 2.00
CA ILE A 94 -0.33 4.95 1.02
C ILE A 94 0.07 5.62 -0.29
N ARG A 95 1.04 5.02 -0.98
CA ARG A 95 1.56 5.51 -2.25
C ARG A 95 1.13 4.60 -3.38
N GLY A 96 1.13 5.13 -4.58
CA GLY A 96 0.88 4.38 -5.80
C GLY A 96 1.56 5.01 -7.00
N LYS A 97 1.33 4.36 -8.14
CA LYS A 97 1.61 4.87 -9.48
C LYS A 97 0.29 5.09 -10.20
N PHE A 98 0.31 5.77 -11.33
CA PHE A 98 -0.91 5.99 -12.11
C PHE A 98 -0.69 5.82 -13.60
N ASN A 99 -1.78 5.56 -14.32
CA ASN A 99 -1.81 5.35 -15.77
C ASN A 99 -0.84 4.26 -16.27
N HIS A 100 -0.46 3.30 -15.41
CA HIS A 100 0.54 2.28 -15.68
C HIS A 100 1.92 2.85 -16.07
N ILE A 101 2.26 4.04 -15.57
CA ILE A 101 3.55 4.68 -15.80
C ILE A 101 4.43 4.46 -14.57
N GLU A 102 5.54 3.74 -14.75
CA GLU A 102 6.45 3.39 -13.65
C GLU A 102 7.08 4.61 -12.97
N ASP A 103 7.33 5.67 -13.73
CA ASP A 103 7.97 6.91 -13.31
C ASP A 103 6.97 7.94 -12.79
N THR A 104 5.90 7.48 -12.14
CA THR A 104 4.89 8.34 -11.50
C THR A 104 4.84 8.11 -10.01
N TRP A 105 4.36 9.12 -9.29
CA TRP A 105 4.14 9.07 -7.87
C TRP A 105 2.82 9.74 -7.53
N ILE A 106 2.02 9.06 -6.72
CA ILE A 106 0.84 9.62 -6.07
C ILE A 106 0.77 9.10 -4.63
N GLY A 107 0.30 9.95 -3.72
CA GLY A 107 0.03 9.58 -2.33
C GLY A 107 -1.37 10.02 -1.93
N ILE A 108 -2.05 9.20 -1.14
CA ILE A 108 -3.29 9.58 -0.45
C ILE A 108 -3.08 9.45 1.05
N ASP A 109 -3.66 10.41 1.78
CA ASP A 109 -3.41 10.67 3.18
C ASP A 109 -4.72 10.68 3.97
N PHE A 110 -4.67 10.22 5.21
CA PHE A 110 -5.78 10.22 6.15
C PHE A 110 -5.32 10.69 7.51
N HIS A 111 -5.98 11.72 8.03
CA HIS A 111 -5.77 12.17 9.39
C HIS A 111 -6.41 11.21 10.40
N LEU A 112 -5.64 10.84 11.42
CA LEU A 112 -6.07 9.99 12.53
C LEU A 112 -5.78 10.69 13.86
N GLU A 113 -6.67 10.56 14.84
CA GLU A 113 -6.44 11.08 16.19
C GLU A 113 -5.42 10.20 16.94
N LYS A 114 -5.50 8.87 16.76
CA LYS A 114 -4.55 7.88 17.29
C LYS A 114 -4.00 6.98 16.18
N GLU A 115 -2.81 6.44 16.40
CA GLU A 115 -2.14 5.55 15.44
C GLU A 115 -2.99 4.34 15.02
N THR A 116 -3.79 3.83 15.96
CA THR A 116 -4.61 2.63 15.78
C THR A 116 -6.04 2.90 15.33
N ASP A 117 -6.40 4.16 15.10
CA ASP A 117 -7.74 4.52 14.64
C ASP A 117 -7.95 4.12 13.17
N MET A 118 -9.18 3.81 12.82
CA MET A 118 -9.54 3.55 11.43
C MET A 118 -9.58 4.85 10.63
N PRO A 119 -9.05 4.87 9.39
CA PRO A 119 -9.24 6.01 8.50
C PRO A 119 -10.72 6.20 8.16
N ASN A 120 -11.07 7.40 7.72
CA ASN A 120 -12.40 7.74 7.24
C ASN A 120 -12.29 8.24 5.79
N ILE A 121 -13.00 7.58 4.87
CA ILE A 121 -12.98 7.89 3.44
C ILE A 121 -13.35 9.34 3.14
N ASP A 122 -14.24 9.96 3.90
CA ASP A 122 -14.66 11.35 3.70
C ASP A 122 -13.59 12.37 4.12
N LYS A 123 -12.64 11.94 4.96
CA LYS A 123 -11.53 12.77 5.46
C LYS A 123 -10.21 12.50 4.72
N LYS A 124 -10.27 11.86 3.54
CA LYS A 124 -9.11 11.64 2.67
C LYS A 124 -8.55 12.96 2.12
N GLY A 125 -7.23 13.01 1.97
CA GLY A 125 -6.50 14.15 1.46
C GLY A 125 -5.29 13.72 0.65
N MET A 126 -4.55 14.71 0.13
CA MET A 126 -3.25 14.51 -0.50
C MET A 126 -2.33 15.62 -0.01
N ASN A 127 -1.23 15.25 0.62
CA ASN A 127 -0.23 16.21 1.09
C ASN A 127 0.63 16.78 -0.06
N HIS A 128 0.70 16.05 -1.18
CA HIS A 128 1.41 16.47 -2.39
C HIS A 128 0.58 16.10 -3.62
N ASP A 129 0.64 16.95 -4.64
CA ASP A 129 0.03 16.66 -5.93
C ASP A 129 0.75 15.45 -6.60
N PRO A 130 0.04 14.70 -7.47
CA PRO A 130 0.66 13.65 -8.27
C PRO A 130 1.82 14.21 -9.09
N SER A 131 2.86 13.41 -9.27
CA SER A 131 4.06 13.81 -10.00
C SER A 131 4.55 12.74 -10.96
N ILE A 132 5.33 13.18 -11.94
CA ILE A 132 6.01 12.34 -12.91
C ILE A 132 7.50 12.68 -12.89
N LEU A 133 8.35 11.66 -12.95
CA LEU A 133 9.80 11.81 -13.04
C LEU A 133 10.18 12.09 -14.49
N LYS A 134 10.82 13.23 -14.75
CA LYS A 134 11.41 13.58 -16.05
C LYS A 134 12.85 14.03 -15.84
N GLU A 135 13.77 13.41 -16.58
CA GLU A 135 15.20 13.74 -16.53
C GLU A 135 15.78 13.73 -15.08
N GLY A 136 15.27 12.83 -14.23
CA GLY A 136 15.70 12.72 -12.83
C GLY A 136 15.03 13.70 -11.87
N ILE A 137 14.09 14.52 -12.33
CA ILE A 137 13.37 15.51 -11.52
C ILE A 137 11.89 15.14 -11.45
N TRP A 138 11.34 15.09 -10.23
CA TRP A 138 9.91 14.96 -10.00
C TRP A 138 9.23 16.30 -10.25
N ILE A 139 8.33 16.33 -11.23
CA ILE A 139 7.52 17.52 -11.54
C ILE A 139 6.03 17.21 -11.36
N PRO A 140 5.19 18.20 -11.02
CA PRO A 140 3.74 18.02 -10.95
C PRO A 140 3.19 17.43 -12.25
N TYR A 141 2.26 16.49 -12.13
CA TYR A 141 1.55 15.91 -13.25
C TYR A 141 0.35 16.79 -13.61
N GLU A 142 0.46 17.49 -14.73
CA GLU A 142 -0.56 18.41 -15.24
C GLU A 142 -1.62 17.74 -16.10
#